data_AF-A0A150M4Y1-F1
#
_entry.id   AF-A0A150M4Y1-F1
#
_cell.length_a   1.000
_cell.length_b   1.000
_cell.length_c   1.000
_cell.angle_alpha   90.00
_cell.angle_beta   90.00
_cell.angle_gamma   90.00
#
_symmetry.space_group_name_H-M   'P 1'
#
loop_
_entity.id
_entity.type
_entity.pdbx_description
1 polymer ?
#
loop_
_entity_poly.entity_id
_entity_poly.type
_entity_poly.pdbx_seq_one_letter_code
_entity_poly.pdbx_strand_id
1 'polypeptide(L)'
;MIGYEMGVEHMPLFKDEQELYAILGGFFEEVAEREESKEMISSTEISEGYDAFVQYVFHQPEGKITWAEENGRLKVICGDHDLRPELVFEQTADVGHKFWLGKLDLQQALARQQIKVQGPLANALRVLPQLDAIYPAYREYLKKLGREDLLA
;
A
#
# COMPACT_ATOMS: atom_id res chain seq x y z
N MET A 1 24.34 -32.97 19.58
CA MET A 1 23.67 -32.77 18.28
C MET A 1 22.25 -32.29 18.53
N ILE A 2 22.07 -30.98 18.68
CA ILE A 2 20.80 -30.29 18.35
C ILE A 2 21.19 -28.85 18.05
N GLY A 3 21.31 -28.54 16.75
CA GLY A 3 21.49 -27.17 16.28
C GLY A 3 20.14 -26.47 16.38
N TYR A 4 20.08 -25.41 17.18
CA TYR A 4 19.04 -24.41 17.03
C TYR A 4 19.38 -23.65 15.75
N GLU A 5 18.61 -23.88 14.69
CA GLU A 5 18.53 -22.93 13.57
C GLU A 5 18.04 -21.61 14.17
N MET A 6 18.95 -20.64 14.31
CA MET A 6 18.57 -19.26 14.58
C MET A 6 17.68 -18.84 13.42
N GLY A 7 16.38 -18.68 13.70
CA GLY A 7 15.46 -18.06 12.77
C GLY A 7 16.08 -16.73 12.34
N VAL A 8 16.18 -16.51 11.03
CA VAL A 8 16.67 -15.25 10.48
C VAL A 8 15.80 -14.15 11.08
N GLU A 9 16.37 -13.33 11.97
CA GLU A 9 15.70 -12.13 12.45
C GLU A 9 15.40 -11.28 11.22
N HIS A 10 14.14 -11.25 10.81
CA HIS A 10 13.69 -10.40 9.72
C HIS A 10 13.77 -8.96 10.23
N MET A 11 14.88 -8.29 9.90
CA MET A 11 15.03 -6.87 10.16
C MET A 11 13.93 -6.14 9.38
N PRO A 12 13.03 -5.40 10.06
CA PRO A 12 11.99 -4.66 9.37
C PRO A 12 12.63 -3.62 8.46
N LEU A 13 12.14 -3.49 7.22
CA LEU A 13 12.65 -2.51 6.25
C LEU A 13 12.40 -1.07 6.71
N PHE A 14 11.39 -0.89 7.57
CA PHE A 14 10.98 0.37 8.14
C PHE A 14 11.28 0.40 9.64
N LYS A 15 11.92 1.46 10.10
CA LYS A 15 12.31 1.72 11.48
C LYS A 15 11.10 1.98 12.37
N ASP A 16 10.17 2.79 11.90
CA ASP A 16 9.01 3.26 12.65
C ASP A 16 7.87 3.71 11.71
N GLU A 17 6.71 4.00 12.29
CA GLU A 17 5.52 4.45 11.55
C GLU A 17 5.78 5.74 10.77
N GLN A 18 6.64 6.63 11.28
CA GLN A 18 6.97 7.88 10.60
C GLN A 18 7.75 7.61 9.31
N GLU A 19 8.71 6.70 9.34
CA GLU A 19 9.42 6.28 8.13
C GLU A 19 8.50 5.56 7.14
N LEU A 20 7.56 4.74 7.64
CA LEU A 20 6.53 4.12 6.81
C LEU A 20 5.67 5.18 6.09
N TYR A 21 5.18 6.19 6.80
CA TYR A 21 4.38 7.27 6.20
C TYR A 21 5.22 8.14 5.25
N ALA A 22 6.47 8.42 5.59
CA ALA A 22 7.37 9.18 4.73
C ALA A 22 7.60 8.47 3.38
N ILE A 23 7.67 7.15 3.37
CA ILE A 23 7.95 6.37 2.16
C ILE A 23 6.68 5.95 1.43
N LEU A 24 5.80 5.18 2.08
CA LEU A 24 4.59 4.67 1.42
C LEU A 24 3.51 5.75 1.31
N GLY A 25 3.31 6.53 2.39
CA GLY A 25 2.37 7.66 2.36
C GLY A 25 2.80 8.71 1.36
N GLY A 26 4.07 9.13 1.42
CA GLY A 26 4.63 10.10 0.46
C GLY A 26 4.61 9.60 -0.98
N PHE A 27 4.83 8.31 -1.24
CA PHE A 27 4.64 7.74 -2.56
C PHE A 27 3.18 7.82 -3.03
N PHE A 28 2.23 7.53 -2.16
CA PHE A 28 0.81 7.60 -2.50
C PHE A 28 0.36 9.03 -2.80
N GLU A 29 0.94 10.03 -2.15
CA GLU A 29 0.74 11.44 -2.50
C GLU A 29 1.28 11.75 -3.90
N GLU A 30 2.46 11.23 -4.29
CA GLU A 30 2.92 11.35 -5.68
C GLU A 30 1.97 10.65 -6.65
N VAL A 31 1.42 9.49 -6.28
CA VAL A 31 0.44 8.76 -7.08
C VAL A 31 -0.85 9.58 -7.24
N ALA A 32 -1.32 10.27 -6.20
CA ALA A 32 -2.55 11.07 -6.24
C ALA A 32 -2.51 12.20 -7.30
N GLU A 33 -1.32 12.70 -7.62
CA GLU A 33 -1.11 13.76 -8.60
C GLU A 33 -1.02 13.25 -10.06
N ARG A 34 -0.98 11.92 -10.26
CA ARG A 34 -0.88 11.29 -11.60
C ARG A 34 -2.23 11.22 -12.31
N GLU A 35 -2.20 11.27 -13.64
CA GLU A 35 -3.41 11.13 -14.47
C GLU A 35 -4.06 9.74 -14.31
N GLU A 36 -3.24 8.69 -14.20
CA GLU A 36 -3.71 7.31 -14.00
C GLU A 36 -4.57 7.19 -12.74
N SER A 37 -4.24 7.92 -11.68
CA SER A 37 -5.02 7.94 -10.44
C SER A 37 -6.32 8.72 -10.58
N LYS A 38 -6.33 9.81 -11.37
CA LYS A 38 -7.56 10.55 -11.64
C LYS A 38 -8.56 9.69 -12.42
N GLU A 39 -8.08 8.93 -13.39
CA GLU A 39 -8.89 7.94 -14.11
C GLU A 39 -9.42 6.85 -13.17
N MET A 40 -8.57 6.31 -12.30
CA MET A 40 -8.96 5.33 -11.27
C MET A 40 -10.09 5.86 -10.37
N ILE A 41 -9.95 7.08 -9.84
CA ILE A 41 -10.97 7.70 -8.98
C ILE A 41 -12.25 7.98 -9.76
N SER A 42 -12.16 8.53 -10.97
CA SER A 42 -13.34 8.84 -11.78
C SER A 42 -14.15 7.60 -12.21
N SER A 43 -13.50 6.43 -12.26
CA SER A 43 -14.11 5.16 -12.64
C SER A 43 -14.55 4.31 -11.45
N THR A 44 -14.27 4.76 -10.22
CA THR A 44 -14.59 4.05 -8.99
C THR A 44 -15.58 4.87 -8.17
N GLU A 45 -16.80 4.35 -7.99
CA GLU A 45 -17.76 4.93 -7.05
C GLU A 45 -17.61 4.25 -5.69
N ILE A 46 -17.56 5.04 -4.61
CA ILE A 46 -17.60 4.52 -3.25
C ILE A 46 -19.04 4.05 -2.97
N SER A 47 -19.22 2.77 -2.63
CA SER A 47 -20.56 2.24 -2.32
C SER A 47 -21.20 2.98 -1.14
N GLU A 48 -22.54 3.02 -1.12
CA GLU A 48 -23.30 3.65 -0.04
C GLU A 48 -22.88 3.09 1.33
N GLY A 49 -22.59 4.00 2.27
CA GLY A 49 -22.17 3.64 3.63
C GLY A 49 -20.66 3.52 3.83
N TYR A 50 -19.86 3.84 2.82
CA TYR A 50 -18.41 4.00 2.93
C TYR A 50 -17.98 5.44 2.64
N ASP A 51 -16.83 5.83 3.18
CA ASP A 51 -16.29 7.19 3.09
C ASP A 51 -14.87 7.20 2.47
N ALA A 52 -14.29 6.01 2.21
CA ALA A 52 -12.97 5.85 1.61
C ALA A 52 -12.92 4.61 0.71
N PHE A 53 -12.07 4.65 -0.31
CA PHE A 53 -11.88 3.54 -1.26
C PHE A 53 -11.18 2.37 -0.58
N VAL A 54 -10.04 2.65 0.05
CA VAL A 54 -9.18 1.61 0.61
C VAL A 54 -8.40 2.11 1.80
N GLN A 55 -8.24 1.26 2.82
CA GLN A 55 -7.29 1.43 3.90
C GLN A 55 -6.25 0.32 3.88
N TYR A 56 -4.98 0.70 3.92
CA TYR A 56 -3.85 -0.18 4.14
C TYR A 56 -3.49 -0.15 5.63
N VAL A 57 -3.67 -1.28 6.30
CA VAL A 57 -3.24 -1.51 7.68
C VAL A 57 -1.92 -2.28 7.63
N PHE A 58 -0.88 -1.66 8.15
CA PHE A 58 0.46 -2.20 8.19
C PHE A 58 0.82 -2.65 9.60
N HIS A 59 1.61 -3.72 9.66
CA HIS A 59 2.27 -4.21 10.85
C HIS A 59 3.79 -4.18 10.68
N GLN A 60 4.50 -4.05 11.79
CA GLN A 60 5.97 -4.06 11.86
C GLN A 60 6.63 -3.06 10.89
N PRO A 61 6.49 -1.74 11.12
CA PRO A 61 5.79 -1.07 12.23
C PRO A 61 4.27 -0.97 12.02
N GLU A 62 3.54 -0.69 13.10
CA GLU A 62 2.10 -0.40 13.01
C GLU A 62 1.89 0.91 12.26
N GLY A 63 0.95 0.94 11.33
CA GLY A 63 0.59 2.15 10.61
C GLY A 63 -0.63 1.98 9.74
N LYS A 64 -1.35 3.08 9.47
CA LYS A 64 -2.52 3.07 8.59
C LYS A 64 -2.38 4.14 7.53
N ILE A 65 -2.68 3.79 6.28
CA ILE A 65 -2.76 4.75 5.19
C ILE A 65 -4.07 4.53 4.45
N THR A 66 -4.88 5.56 4.32
CA THR A 66 -6.20 5.49 3.71
C THR A 66 -6.28 6.38 2.48
N TRP A 67 -6.90 5.85 1.44
CA TRP A 67 -7.21 6.54 0.20
C TRP A 67 -8.69 6.89 0.20
N ALA A 68 -8.99 8.17 0.28
CA ALA A 68 -10.34 8.72 0.23
C ALA A 68 -10.51 9.62 -1.00
N GLU A 69 -11.75 10.00 -1.28
CA GLU A 69 -12.05 11.03 -2.26
C GLU A 69 -12.23 12.38 -1.57
N GLU A 70 -11.60 13.43 -2.08
CA GLU A 70 -11.89 14.79 -1.68
C GLU A 70 -11.87 15.72 -2.90
N ASN A 71 -13.00 16.33 -3.21
CA ASN A 71 -13.18 17.26 -4.33
C ASN A 71 -12.80 16.65 -5.70
N GLY A 72 -13.17 15.40 -5.93
CA GLY A 72 -12.88 14.64 -7.15
C GLY A 72 -11.42 14.23 -7.29
N ARG A 73 -10.64 14.25 -6.20
CA ARG A 73 -9.23 13.87 -6.17
C ARG A 73 -8.97 12.80 -5.13
N LEU A 74 -7.92 12.01 -5.35
CA LEU A 74 -7.41 11.09 -4.36
C LEU A 74 -6.81 11.89 -3.20
N LYS A 75 -7.27 11.61 -1.98
CA LYS A 75 -6.71 12.12 -0.73
C LYS A 75 -6.06 10.98 0.03
N VAL A 76 -4.80 11.16 0.42
CA VAL A 76 -4.08 10.22 1.26
C VAL A 76 -4.13 10.69 2.71
N ILE A 77 -4.47 9.78 3.63
CA ILE A 77 -4.59 10.06 5.06
C ILE A 77 -3.73 9.05 5.80
N CYS A 78 -2.73 9.53 6.54
CA CYS A 78 -1.90 8.68 7.40
C CYS A 78 -2.41 8.71 8.84
N GLY A 79 -2.41 7.56 9.51
CA GLY A 79 -2.85 7.41 10.90
C GLY A 79 -4.34 7.13 11.06
N ASP A 80 -4.81 7.23 12.31
CA ASP A 80 -6.20 6.92 12.68
C ASP A 80 -7.17 8.01 12.23
N HIS A 81 -8.37 7.59 11.84
CA HIS A 81 -9.51 8.44 11.49
C HIS A 81 -10.81 7.64 11.58
N ASP A 82 -11.95 8.33 11.46
CA ASP A 82 -13.29 7.72 11.56
C ASP A 82 -13.94 7.35 10.21
N LEU A 83 -13.28 7.61 9.07
CA LEU A 83 -13.79 7.18 7.75
C LEU A 83 -13.94 5.66 7.67
N ARG A 84 -15.01 5.21 7.03
CA ARG A 84 -15.28 3.79 6.77
C ARG A 84 -14.71 3.38 5.40
N PRO A 85 -13.61 2.62 5.34
CA PRO A 85 -13.06 2.16 4.07
C PRO A 85 -13.93 1.02 3.50
N GLU A 86 -14.17 1.07 2.19
CA GLU A 86 -14.86 -0.01 1.47
C GLU A 86 -14.00 -1.28 1.39
N LEU A 87 -12.70 -1.09 1.23
CA LEU A 87 -11.72 -2.18 1.17
C LEU A 87 -10.63 -1.98 2.23
N VAL A 88 -10.23 -3.05 2.91
CA VAL A 88 -9.09 -3.03 3.84
C VAL A 88 -8.08 -4.08 3.43
N PHE A 89 -6.83 -3.67 3.27
CA PHE A 89 -5.68 -4.56 3.11
C PHE A 89 -4.87 -4.55 4.41
N GLU A 90 -4.74 -5.71 5.06
CA GLU A 90 -3.91 -5.89 6.25
C GLU A 90 -2.67 -6.72 5.88
N GLN A 91 -1.48 -6.20 6.16
CA GLN A 91 -0.20 -6.79 5.76
C GLN A 91 0.96 -6.25 6.60
N THR A 92 2.17 -6.78 6.47
CA THR A 92 3.35 -6.09 7.01
C THR A 92 3.80 -4.96 6.09
N ALA A 93 4.49 -3.96 6.63
CA ALA A 93 5.05 -2.87 5.84
C ALA A 93 5.95 -3.38 4.70
N ASP A 94 6.75 -4.42 4.97
CA ASP A 94 7.62 -5.09 4.00
C ASP A 94 6.86 -5.77 2.85
N VAL A 95 5.70 -6.37 3.13
CA VAL A 95 4.84 -6.95 2.09
C VAL A 95 4.28 -5.85 1.20
N GLY A 96 3.82 -4.74 1.79
CA GLY A 96 3.37 -3.57 1.04
C GLY A 96 4.49 -2.98 0.17
N HIS A 97 5.67 -2.82 0.72
CA HIS A 97 6.85 -2.36 -0.01
C HIS A 97 7.20 -3.25 -1.21
N LYS A 98 7.23 -4.58 -1.01
CA LYS A 98 7.50 -5.54 -2.09
C LYS A 98 6.43 -5.51 -3.17
N PHE A 99 5.17 -5.32 -2.79
CA PHE A 99 4.07 -5.14 -3.72
C PHE A 99 4.27 -3.89 -4.59
N TRP A 100 4.55 -2.73 -3.99
CA TRP A 100 4.76 -1.48 -4.74
C TRP A 100 6.06 -1.45 -5.54
N LEU A 101 7.06 -2.27 -5.19
CA LEU A 101 8.21 -2.53 -6.06
C LEU A 101 7.86 -3.39 -7.29
N GLY A 102 6.67 -3.99 -7.36
CA GLY A 102 6.33 -5.00 -8.37
C GLY A 102 7.10 -6.32 -8.18
N LYS A 103 7.60 -6.60 -6.97
CA LYS A 103 8.29 -7.86 -6.61
C LYS A 103 7.37 -8.90 -6.00
N LEU A 104 6.12 -8.53 -5.72
CA LEU A 104 5.11 -9.41 -5.16
C LEU A 104 3.81 -9.26 -5.94
N ASP A 105 3.27 -10.39 -6.40
CA ASP A 105 1.98 -10.44 -7.06
C ASP A 105 0.85 -10.52 -6.00
N LEU A 106 -0.25 -9.79 -6.23
CA LEU A 106 -1.36 -9.73 -5.29
C LEU A 106 -2.01 -11.10 -5.08
N GLN A 107 -2.25 -11.88 -6.14
CA GLN A 107 -2.91 -13.18 -6.01
C GLN A 107 -2.04 -14.15 -5.21
N GLN A 108 -0.74 -14.17 -5.47
CA GLN A 108 0.22 -14.96 -4.70
C GLN A 108 0.28 -14.52 -3.23
N ALA A 109 0.26 -13.20 -2.95
CA ALA A 109 0.27 -12.67 -1.60
C ALA A 109 -0.98 -13.05 -0.81
N LEU A 110 -2.15 -12.99 -1.45
CA LEU A 110 -3.43 -13.43 -0.87
C LEU A 110 -3.44 -14.94 -0.62
N ALA A 111 -3.01 -15.74 -1.60
CA ALA A 111 -2.95 -17.20 -1.48
C ALA A 111 -2.01 -17.66 -0.35
N ARG A 112 -0.92 -16.91 -0.13
CA ARG A 112 0.04 -17.13 0.97
C ARG A 112 -0.35 -16.47 2.28
N GLN A 113 -1.50 -15.79 2.34
CA GLN A 113 -1.99 -15.05 3.51
C GLN A 113 -1.01 -13.96 4.01
N GLN A 114 -0.15 -13.46 3.11
CA GLN A 114 0.74 -12.33 3.39
C GLN A 114 -0.04 -11.01 3.41
N ILE A 115 -1.15 -10.98 2.67
CA ILE A 115 -2.13 -9.90 2.65
C ILE A 115 -3.48 -10.52 3.05
N LYS A 116 -4.16 -9.93 4.02
CA LYS A 116 -5.57 -10.21 4.30
C LYS A 116 -6.43 -9.09 3.74
N VAL A 117 -7.61 -9.44 3.27
CA VAL A 117 -8.55 -8.49 2.65
C VAL A 117 -9.89 -8.56 3.32
N GLN A 118 -10.48 -7.39 3.54
CA GLN A 118 -11.88 -7.23 3.93
C GLN A 118 -12.55 -6.29 2.94
N GLY A 119 -13.71 -6.65 2.40
CA GLY A 119 -14.44 -5.84 1.41
C GLY A 119 -14.42 -6.41 -0.02
N PRO A 120 -14.95 -5.66 -1.01
CA PRO A 120 -15.18 -6.14 -2.37
C PRO A 120 -13.89 -6.12 -3.20
N LEU A 121 -13.07 -7.17 -3.06
CA LEU A 121 -11.80 -7.33 -3.78
C LEU A 121 -11.92 -7.19 -5.31
N ALA A 122 -13.09 -7.49 -5.88
CA ALA A 122 -13.35 -7.37 -7.32
C ALA A 122 -13.05 -5.96 -7.88
N ASN A 123 -13.31 -4.90 -7.11
CA ASN A 123 -13.06 -3.53 -7.54
C ASN A 123 -11.54 -3.27 -7.65
N ALA A 124 -10.77 -3.67 -6.63
CA ALA A 124 -9.30 -3.58 -6.66
C ALA A 124 -8.69 -4.39 -7.82
N LEU A 125 -9.23 -5.56 -8.15
CA LEU A 125 -8.74 -6.37 -9.28
C LEU A 125 -8.93 -5.67 -10.64
N ARG A 126 -9.95 -4.81 -10.80
CA ARG A 126 -10.14 -4.03 -12.04
C ARG A 126 -9.11 -2.91 -12.19
N VAL A 127 -8.57 -2.43 -11.07
CA VAL A 127 -7.56 -1.36 -11.02
C VAL A 127 -6.16 -1.90 -11.26
N LEU A 128 -5.89 -3.18 -10.95
CA LEU A 128 -4.57 -3.80 -11.10
C LEU A 128 -3.84 -3.48 -12.43
N PRO A 129 -4.47 -3.52 -13.61
CA PRO A 129 -3.79 -3.19 -14.87
C PRO A 129 -3.23 -1.77 -14.93
N GLN A 130 -3.79 -0.81 -14.18
CA GLN A 130 -3.30 0.56 -14.12
C GLN A 130 -2.04 0.66 -13.23
N LEU A 131 -1.83 -0.29 -12.31
CA LEU A 131 -0.66 -0.29 -11.42
C LEU A 131 0.65 -0.58 -12.16
N ASP A 132 0.60 -1.20 -13.35
CA ASP A 132 1.79 -1.45 -14.17
C ASP A 132 2.53 -0.13 -14.53
N ALA A 133 1.79 0.97 -14.67
CA ALA A 133 2.36 2.31 -14.88
C ALA A 133 2.90 2.95 -13.58
N ILE A 134 2.44 2.47 -12.41
CA ILE A 134 2.77 3.02 -11.09
C ILE A 134 4.00 2.34 -10.48
N TYR A 135 4.22 1.03 -10.70
CA TYR A 135 5.40 0.33 -10.14
C TYR A 135 6.75 0.97 -10.51
N PRO A 136 6.99 1.44 -11.75
CA PRO A 136 8.24 2.14 -12.08
C PRO A 136 8.40 3.44 -11.27
N ALA A 137 7.30 4.16 -11.03
CA ALA A 137 7.31 5.42 -10.29
C ALA A 137 7.75 5.21 -8.83
N TYR A 138 7.42 4.07 -8.21
CA TYR A 138 7.88 3.78 -6.84
C TYR A 138 9.41 3.65 -6.76
N ARG A 139 10.03 3.01 -7.76
CA ARG A 139 11.50 2.87 -7.81
C ARG A 139 12.18 4.21 -8.02
N GLU A 140 11.62 5.06 -8.87
CA GLU A 140 12.10 6.43 -9.08
C GLU A 140 11.93 7.27 -7.82
N TYR A 141 10.80 7.13 -7.13
CA TYR A 141 10.51 7.81 -5.88
C TYR A 141 11.55 7.47 -4.79
N LEU A 142 11.85 6.18 -4.59
CA LEU A 142 12.88 5.75 -3.65
C LEU A 142 14.26 6.34 -3.98
N LYS A 143 14.62 6.43 -5.27
CA LYS A 143 15.87 7.09 -5.69
C LYS A 143 15.87 8.59 -5.38
N LYS A 144 14.75 9.30 -5.60
CA LYS A 144 14.63 10.73 -5.25
C LYS A 144 14.83 10.96 -3.75
N LEU A 145 14.36 10.04 -2.91
CA LEU A 145 14.54 10.09 -1.46
C LEU A 145 15.95 9.64 -1.00
N GLY A 146 16.82 9.21 -1.90
CA GLY A 146 18.12 8.63 -1.55
C GLY A 146 18.01 7.28 -0.84
N ARG A 147 16.86 6.60 -0.96
CA ARG A 147 16.56 5.30 -0.34
C ARG A 147 16.79 4.13 -1.30
N GLU A 148 17.91 4.17 -2.00
CA GLU A 148 18.32 3.10 -2.92
C GLU A 148 18.62 1.79 -2.18
N ASP A 149 18.90 1.86 -0.88
CA ASP A 149 19.00 0.70 0.02
C ASP A 149 17.73 -0.17 0.02
N LEU A 150 16.57 0.44 -0.25
CA LEU A 150 15.28 -0.25 -0.31
C LEU A 150 14.95 -0.83 -1.70
N LEU A 151 15.83 -0.69 -2.70
CA LEU A 151 15.58 -1.26 -4.03
C LEU A 151 15.97 -2.74 -4.15
N ALA A 152 16.73 -3.26 -3.17
CA ALA A 152 17.30 -4.60 -3.15
C ALA A 152 16.24 -5.71 -3.16
#